data_AF-A0A661IEQ4-F1
#
_entry.id   AF-A0A661IEQ4-F1
#
_cell.length_a   1.000
_cell.length_b   1.000
_cell.length_c   1.000
_cell.angle_alpha   90.00
_cell.angle_beta   90.00
_cell.angle_gamma   90.00
#
_symmetry.space_group_name_H-M   'P 1'
#
loop_
_entity.id
_entity.type
_entity.pdbx_description
1 polymer ?
#
loop_
_entity_poly.entity_id
_entity_poly.type
_entity_poly.pdbx_seq_one_letter_code
_entity_poly.pdbx_strand_id
1 'polypeptide(L)' 'MVDANPLISVLLGGAAVRVFVSGRIGEFAVAEHTLEEVRDFLPELARELGEEPDQLRLVLALLP' A
#
# COMPACT_ATOMS: atom_id res chain seq x y z
N MET A 1 8.08 11.70 -1.63
CA MET A 1 8.80 10.42 -1.51
C MET A 1 8.18 9.66 -0.34
N VAL A 2 7.75 8.44 -0.58
CA VAL A 2 6.96 7.61 0.35
C VAL A 2 7.75 6.35 0.64
N ASP A 3 7.81 5.96 1.91
CA ASP A 3 8.43 4.72 2.36
C ASP A 3 7.43 3.54 2.36
N ALA A 4 7.88 2.34 2.71
CA ALA A 4 7.00 1.16 2.79
C ALA A 4 5.88 1.32 3.84
N ASN A 5 6.17 1.98 4.97
CA ASN A 5 5.23 2.06 6.11
C ASN A 5 3.91 2.76 5.78
N PRO A 6 3.90 3.94 5.11
CA PRO A 6 2.64 4.53 4.64
C PRO A 6 1.85 3.60 3.70
N LEU A 7 2.51 2.85 2.81
CA LEU A 7 1.84 1.92 1.89
C LEU A 7 1.20 0.76 2.65
N ILE A 8 1.93 0.14 3.59
CA ILE A 8 1.42 -0.91 4.47
C ILE A 8 0.26 -0.38 5.33
N SER A 9 0.38 0.85 5.85
CA SER A 9 -0.70 1.48 6.60
C SER A 9 -1.98 1.66 5.78
N VAL A 10 -1.89 1.94 4.47
CA VAL A 10 -3.07 1.97 3.60
C VAL A 10 -3.69 0.58 3.45
N LEU A 11 -2.88 -0.45 3.21
CA LEU A 11 -3.35 -1.83 3.07
C LEU A 11 -4.07 -2.33 4.31
N LEU A 12 -3.64 -1.90 5.49
CA LEU A 12 -4.28 -2.19 6.78
C LEU A 12 -5.57 -1.37 7.04
N GLY A 13 -6.00 -0.52 6.11
CA GLY A 13 -7.13 0.40 6.35
C GLY A 13 -6.81 1.51 7.36
N GLY A 14 -5.54 1.80 7.60
CA GLY A 14 -5.06 2.71 8.63
C GLY A 14 -5.13 4.20 8.27
N ALA A 15 -4.50 5.03 9.10
CA ALA A 15 -4.58 6.49 8.98
C ALA A 15 -4.06 7.04 7.63
N ALA A 16 -3.10 6.34 7.00
CA ALA A 16 -2.54 6.73 5.71
C ALA A 16 -3.59 6.71 4.57
N VAL A 17 -4.65 5.90 4.66
CA VAL A 17 -5.74 5.87 3.67
C VAL A 17 -6.28 7.28 3.42
N ARG A 18 -6.49 8.05 4.48
CA ARG A 18 -7.01 9.43 4.34
C ARG A 18 -6.06 10.31 3.54
N VAL A 19 -4.76 10.11 3.65
CA VAL A 19 -3.77 10.94 2.96
C VAL A 19 -3.79 10.65 1.46
N PHE A 20 -3.72 9.38 1.07
CA PHE A 20 -3.73 8.97 -0.35
C PHE A 20 -5.10 9.15 -1.02
N VAL A 21 -6.21 8.97 -0.29
CA VAL A 21 -7.56 9.01 -0.87
C VAL A 21 -8.24 10.37 -0.71
N SER A 22 -7.69 11.31 0.10
CA SER A 22 -8.28 12.65 0.27
C SER A 22 -8.28 13.52 -1.00
N GLY A 23 -7.68 13.07 -2.11
CA GLY A 23 -7.54 13.85 -3.33
C GLY A 23 -6.57 15.02 -3.23
N ARG A 24 -5.87 15.17 -2.09
CA ARG A 24 -4.82 16.18 -1.92
C ARG A 24 -3.49 15.77 -2.55
N ILE A 25 -3.28 14.46 -2.73
CA ILE A 25 -2.12 13.89 -3.39
C ILE A 25 -2.60 13.38 -4.75
N GLY A 26 -2.07 14.00 -5.82
CA GLY A 26 -2.33 13.58 -7.19
C GLY A 26 -1.34 12.54 -7.71
N GLU A 27 -0.15 12.47 -7.12
CA GLU A 27 0.90 11.50 -7.40
C GLU A 27 1.87 11.44 -6.21
N PHE A 28 2.54 10.31 -6.01
CA PHE A 28 3.69 10.22 -5.11
C PHE A 28 4.87 9.50 -5.75
N ALA A 29 6.08 9.86 -5.32
CA ALA A 29 7.28 9.12 -5.65
C ALA A 29 7.55 8.06 -4.59
N VAL A 30 7.90 6.84 -5.02
CA VAL A 30 8.40 5.75 -4.19
C VAL A 30 9.62 5.17 -4.88
N ALA A 31 10.62 4.72 -4.11
CA ALA A 31 11.76 4.04 -4.71
C ALA A 31 11.34 2.63 -5.17
N GLU A 32 11.91 2.17 -6.28
CA GLU A 32 11.54 0.86 -6.87
C GLU A 32 11.74 -0.29 -5.87
N HIS A 33 12.88 -0.32 -5.18
CA HIS A 33 13.16 -1.32 -4.14
C HIS A 33 12.13 -1.30 -3.00
N THR A 34 11.63 -0.12 -2.60
CA THR A 34 10.60 -0.01 -1.57
C THR A 34 9.27 -0.60 -2.05
N LEU A 35 8.93 -0.41 -3.32
CA LEU A 35 7.72 -0.99 -3.90
C LEU A 35 7.85 -2.52 -4.03
N GLU A 36 9.03 -3.03 -4.35
CA GLU A 36 9.34 -4.46 -4.37
C GLU A 36 9.21 -5.08 -2.97
N GLU A 37 9.82 -4.47 -1.95
CA GLU A 37 9.70 -4.92 -0.56
C GLU A 37 8.24 -5.02 -0.11
N VAL A 38 7.42 -4.01 -0.44
CA VAL A 38 5.99 -4.03 -0.12
C VAL A 38 5.28 -5.17 -0.86
N ARG A 39 5.60 -5.41 -2.14
CA ARG A 39 5.02 -6.50 -2.94
C ARG A 39 5.37 -7.88 -2.39
N ASP A 40 6.60 -8.06 -1.96
CA ASP A 40 7.09 -9.30 -1.35
C ASP A 40 6.43 -9.58 0.00
N PHE A 41 6.04 -8.51 0.72
CA PHE A 41 5.33 -8.63 2.00
C PHE A 41 3.84 -8.93 1.87
N LEU A 42 3.22 -8.70 0.70
CA LEU A 42 1.77 -8.87 0.51
C LEU A 42 1.22 -10.27 0.84
N PRO A 43 1.88 -11.38 0.45
CA PRO A 43 1.37 -12.71 0.77
C PRO A 43 1.28 -12.98 2.27
N GLU A 44 2.28 -12.49 3.03
CA GLU A 44 2.28 -12.61 4.49
C GLU A 44 1.19 -11.74 5.10
N LEU A 45 1.10 -10.48 4.69
CA LEU A 45 0.08 -9.55 5.16
C LEU A 45 -1.34 -10.02 4.86
N ALA A 46 -1.60 -10.55 3.66
CA ALA A 46 -2.89 -11.11 3.27
C ALA A 46 -3.30 -12.27 4.18
N ARG A 47 -2.35 -13.17 4.48
CA ARG A 47 -2.57 -14.28 5.42
C ARG A 47 -2.90 -13.79 6.82
N GLU A 48 -2.26 -12.73 7.30
CA GLU A 48 -2.56 -12.14 8.63
C GLU A 48 -3.95 -11.47 8.68
N LEU A 49 -4.38 -10.87 7.57
CA LEU A 49 -5.69 -10.21 7.46
C LEU A 49 -6.83 -11.18 7.13
N GLY A 50 -6.53 -12.40 6.69
CA GLY A 50 -7.53 -13.33 6.17
C GLY A 50 -8.10 -12.90 4.82
N GLU A 51 -7.32 -12.17 4.02
CA GLU A 51 -7.67 -11.63 2.71
C GLU A 51 -6.89 -12.34 1.60
N GLU A 52 -7.26 -12.13 0.34
CA GLU A 52 -6.52 -12.66 -0.81
C GLU A 52 -5.38 -11.68 -1.22
N PRO A 53 -4.15 -12.16 -1.49
CA PRO A 53 -3.03 -11.30 -1.90
C PRO A 53 -3.34 -10.41 -3.11
N ASP A 54 -4.18 -10.89 -4.03
CA ASP A 54 -4.59 -10.14 -5.22
C ASP A 54 -5.46 -8.93 -4.88
N GLN A 55 -6.23 -8.97 -3.79
CA GLN A 55 -6.98 -7.80 -3.33
C GLN A 55 -6.03 -6.72 -2.81
N LEU A 56 -5.00 -7.09 -2.05
CA LEU A 56 -4.00 -6.13 -1.58
C LEU A 56 -3.18 -5.54 -2.74
N ARG A 57 -2.85 -6.36 -3.75
CA ARG A 57 -2.21 -5.88 -4.99
C ARG A 57 -3.08 -4.86 -5.72
N LEU A 58 -4.39 -5.12 -5.80
CA LEU A 58 -5.34 -4.20 -6.41
C LEU A 58 -5.38 -2.88 -5.64
N VAL A 59 -5.44 -2.90 -4.31
CA VAL A 59 -5.43 -1.68 -3.48
C VAL A 59 -4.17 -0.86 -3.73
N LEU A 60 -2.99 -1.50 -3.77
CA LEU A 60 -1.72 -0.85 -4.11
C LEU A 60 -1.73 -0.20 -5.50
N ALA A 61 -2.31 -0.89 -6.50
CA ALA A 61 -2.40 -0.40 -7.86
C ALA A 61 -3.38 0.78 -8.04
N LEU A 62 -4.26 1.02 -7.05
CA LEU A 62 -5.23 2.11 -7.04
C LEU A 62 -4.73 3.36 -6.29
N LEU A 63 -3.52 3.32 -5.71
CA LEU A 63 -2.92 4.51 -5.11
C LEU A 63 -2.54 5.54 -6.19
N PRO A 64 -2.66 6.85 -5.90
CA PRO A 64 -2.47 7.93 -6.87
C PRO A 64 -1.03 8.11 -7.35
#